data_AF-A0A067RAK4-F1
#
_entry.id   AF-A0A067RAK4-F1
#
_cell.length_a   1.000
_cell.length_b   1.000
_cell.length_c   1.000
_cell.angle_alpha   90.00
_cell.angle_beta   90.00
_cell.angle_gamma   90.00
#
_symmetry.space_group_name_H-M   'P 1'
#
loop_
_entity.id
_entity.type
_entity.pdbx_description
1 polymer ?
#
loop_
_entity_poly.entity_id
_entity_poly.type
_entity_poly.pdbx_seq_one_letter_code
_entity_poly.pdbx_strand_id
1 'polypeptide(L)'
;MDTAPISFYSRLLSSAEKRYNTYEKEYLAVLFDCEKCRSNLEHKEFELQCDNLALAWLLRGVKDVGQLGRWIMRLAHIKFRVTHTRGIDNVVADGLSRMFEGWEAVEPEASCMACCKCCP
;
A
#
# COMPACT_ATOMS: atom_id res chain seq x y z
N MET A 1 -7.72 3.15 -24.19
CA MET A 1 -8.48 3.47 -22.96
C MET A 1 -7.47 4.16 -22.05
N ASP A 2 -7.57 5.47 -21.91
CA ASP A 2 -6.64 6.24 -21.09
C ASP A 2 -6.95 5.98 -19.62
N THR A 3 -6.27 5.01 -19.01
CA THR A 3 -6.30 4.77 -17.56
C THR A 3 -5.50 5.88 -16.88
N ALA A 4 -6.18 6.99 -16.59
CA ALA A 4 -5.62 8.06 -15.78
C ALA A 4 -5.61 7.66 -14.30
N PRO A 5 -4.51 7.92 -13.56
CA PRO A 5 -4.45 7.66 -12.13
C PRO A 5 -5.40 8.61 -11.38
N ILE A 6 -6.16 8.08 -10.41
CA ILE A 6 -7.03 8.89 -9.53
C ILE A 6 -6.19 9.64 -8.49
N SER A 7 -5.23 8.95 -7.88
CA SER A 7 -4.41 9.47 -6.79
C SER A 7 -3.20 8.57 -6.55
N PHE A 8 -2.11 9.16 -6.06
CA PHE A 8 -0.91 8.45 -5.60
C PHE A 8 -0.68 8.72 -4.13
N TYR A 9 -0.22 7.70 -3.41
CA TYR A 9 0.11 7.78 -1.99
C TYR A 9 1.48 7.15 -1.75
N SER A 10 2.25 7.76 -0.85
CA SER A 10 3.52 7.21 -0.36
C SER A 10 3.77 7.77 1.03
N ARG A 11 4.50 7.03 1.87
CA ARG A 11 4.92 7.53 3.18
C ARG A 11 6.24 6.93 3.58
N LEU A 12 6.94 7.64 4.46
CA LEU A 12 8.10 7.12 5.15
C LEU A 12 7.69 6.12 6.24
N LEU A 13 8.55 5.15 6.48
CA LEU A 13 8.44 4.22 7.60
C LEU A 13 8.93 4.91 8.88
N SER A 14 8.16 4.77 9.96
CA SER A 14 8.58 5.19 11.29
C SER A 14 9.80 4.38 11.78
N SER A 15 10.48 4.86 12.82
CA SER A 15 11.65 4.17 13.41
C SER A 15 11.34 2.73 13.84
N ALA A 16 10.10 2.45 14.26
CA ALA A 16 9.68 1.09 14.59
C ALA A 16 9.47 0.24 13.34
N GLU A 17 8.79 0.77 12.32
CA GLU A 17 8.47 0.09 11.06
C GLU A 17 9.71 -0.15 10.18
N LYS A 18 10.74 0.69 10.30
CA LYS A 18 12.04 0.47 9.62
C LYS A 18 12.68 -0.88 10.00
N ARG A 19 12.40 -1.40 11.20
CA ARG A 19 12.90 -2.69 11.69
C ARG A 19 12.11 -3.89 11.18
N TYR A 20 10.96 -3.66 10.54
CA TYR A 20 10.18 -4.72 9.94
C TYR A 20 10.94 -5.39 8.79
N ASN A 21 10.65 -6.66 8.58
CA ASN A 21 11.16 -7.38 7.42
C ASN A 21 10.51 -6.85 6.13
N THR A 22 11.04 -7.24 4.97
CA THR A 22 10.55 -6.76 3.68
C THR A 22 9.06 -7.05 3.47
N TYR A 23 8.61 -8.26 3.81
CA TYR A 23 7.21 -8.67 3.65
C TYR A 23 6.26 -7.85 4.53
N GLU A 24 6.64 -7.57 5.77
CA GLU A 24 5.87 -6.74 6.70
C GLU A 24 5.78 -5.29 6.22
N LYS A 25 6.85 -4.75 5.64
CA LYS A 25 6.88 -3.40 5.06
C LYS A 25 5.95 -3.27 3.86
N GLU A 26 5.96 -4.25 2.97
CA GLU A 26 5.05 -4.27 1.82
C GLU A 26 3.59 -4.43 2.25
N TYR A 27 3.32 -5.30 3.23
CA TYR A 27 1.97 -5.42 3.78
C TYR A 27 1.49 -4.08 4.35
N LEU A 28 2.36 -3.44 5.14
CA LEU A 28 2.06 -2.16 5.76
C LEU A 28 1.80 -1.06 4.72
N ALA A 29 2.48 -1.09 3.57
CA ALA A 29 2.21 -0.21 2.44
C ALA A 29 0.79 -0.45 1.89
N VAL A 30 0.42 -1.70 1.61
CA VAL A 30 -0.94 -2.06 1.17
C VAL A 30 -1.99 -1.61 2.19
N LEU A 31 -1.76 -1.87 3.47
CA LEU A 31 -2.67 -1.47 4.54
C LEU A 31 -2.87 0.06 4.57
N PHE A 32 -1.78 0.81 4.50
CA PHE A 32 -1.81 2.27 4.47
C PHE A 32 -2.56 2.80 3.24
N ASP A 33 -2.27 2.27 2.06
CA ASP A 33 -2.89 2.71 0.82
C ASP A 33 -4.38 2.39 0.80
N CYS A 34 -4.78 1.19 1.25
CA CYS A 34 -6.18 0.80 1.37
C CYS A 34 -6.95 1.70 2.34
N GLU A 35 -6.35 2.07 3.46
CA GLU A 35 -6.99 2.99 4.43
C GLU A 35 -7.06 4.41 3.91
N LYS A 36 -6.02 4.88 3.21
CA LYS A 36 -6.01 6.22 2.64
C LYS A 36 -6.99 6.36 1.48
N CYS A 37 -7.14 5.31 0.69
CA CYS A 37 -8.06 5.23 -0.43
C CYS A 37 -9.46 4.71 -0.04
N ARG A 38 -9.76 4.55 1.25
CA ARG A 38 -10.97 3.85 1.71
C ARG A 38 -12.25 4.34 1.02
N SER A 39 -12.44 5.66 0.89
CA SER A 39 -13.61 6.26 0.22
C SER A 39 -13.79 5.81 -1.23
N ASN A 40 -12.68 5.52 -1.93
CA ASN A 40 -12.69 5.08 -3.33
C ASN A 40 -12.85 3.56 -3.45
N LEU A 41 -12.39 2.81 -2.44
CA LEU A 41 -12.26 1.34 -2.49
C LEU A 41 -13.40 0.59 -1.80
N GLU A 42 -14.12 1.21 -0.86
CA GLU A 42 -15.14 0.53 -0.04
C GLU A 42 -16.38 0.11 -0.85
N HIS A 43 -16.65 0.75 -1.99
CA HIS A 43 -17.88 0.56 -2.76
C HIS A 43 -17.77 -0.45 -3.91
N LYS A 44 -16.56 -0.83 -4.34
CA LYS A 44 -16.36 -1.67 -5.52
C LYS A 44 -15.19 -2.63 -5.32
N GLU A 45 -15.34 -3.84 -5.84
CA GLU A 45 -14.22 -4.76 -5.94
C GLU A 45 -13.17 -4.22 -6.93
N PHE A 46 -11.90 -4.24 -6.52
CA PHE A 46 -10.78 -3.79 -7.34
C PHE A 46 -9.66 -4.84 -7.40
N GLU A 47 -8.74 -4.64 -8.33
CA GLU A 47 -7.53 -5.44 -8.44
C GLU A 47 -6.39 -4.77 -7.66
N LEU A 48 -5.83 -5.47 -6.68
CA LEU A 48 -4.62 -5.08 -5.99
C LEU A 48 -3.43 -5.73 -6.68
N GLN A 49 -2.53 -4.92 -7.23
CA GLN A 49 -1.30 -5.38 -7.85
C GLN A 49 -0.15 -5.31 -6.87
N CYS A 50 0.53 -6.43 -6.64
CA CYS A 50 1.71 -6.52 -5.78
C CYS A 50 2.84 -7.20 -6.52
N ASP A 51 4.08 -6.79 -6.26
CA ASP A 51 5.28 -7.41 -6.81
C ASP A 51 5.87 -8.55 -5.97
N ASN A 52 5.19 -8.86 -4.86
CA ASN A 52 5.54 -9.95 -3.99
C ASN A 52 4.48 -11.06 -4.00
N LEU A 53 4.88 -12.24 -4.48
CA LEU A 53 4.04 -13.43 -4.49
C LEU A 53 3.58 -13.82 -3.09
N ALA A 54 4.46 -13.81 -2.09
CA ALA A 54 4.12 -14.24 -0.73
C ALA A 54 3.04 -13.33 -0.12
N LEU A 55 3.12 -12.01 -0.37
CA LEU A 55 2.10 -11.06 0.04
C LEU A 55 0.76 -11.36 -0.65
N ALA A 56 0.79 -11.62 -1.96
CA ALA A 56 -0.41 -11.99 -2.70
C ALA A 56 -1.07 -13.27 -2.16
N TRP A 57 -0.27 -14.25 -1.73
CA TRP A 57 -0.77 -15.46 -1.08
C TRP A 57 -1.35 -15.19 0.31
N LEU A 58 -0.68 -14.38 1.13
CA LEU A 58 -1.12 -14.04 2.48
C LEU A 58 -2.48 -13.33 2.46
N LEU A 59 -2.62 -12.33 1.58
CA LEU A 59 -3.85 -11.53 1.41
C LEU A 59 -5.04 -12.34 0.87
N ARG A 60 -4.81 -13.53 0.29
CA ARG A 60 -5.87 -14.43 -0.19
C ARG A 60 -6.56 -15.24 0.92
N GLY A 61 -6.13 -15.11 2.18
CA GLY A 61 -6.88 -15.66 3.31
C GLY A 61 -6.14 -16.70 4.16
N VAL A 62 -4.82 -16.60 4.27
CA VAL A 62 -4.10 -17.38 5.29
C VAL A 62 -4.53 -16.89 6.68
N LYS A 63 -4.91 -17.82 7.55
CA LYS A 63 -5.20 -17.54 8.96
C LYS A 63 -3.89 -17.31 9.71
N ASP A 64 -3.40 -16.08 9.68
CA ASP A 64 -2.23 -15.68 10.44
C ASP A 64 -2.60 -15.26 11.88
N VAL A 65 -1.73 -15.57 12.83
CA VAL A 65 -1.89 -15.25 14.26
C VAL A 65 -0.91 -14.14 14.65
N GLY A 66 -1.38 -13.13 15.38
CA GLY A 66 -0.54 -12.04 15.87
C GLY A 66 -0.70 -10.71 15.12
N GLN A 67 0.39 -10.04 14.76
CA GLN A 67 0.37 -8.71 14.13
C GLN A 67 -0.28 -8.74 12.74
N LEU A 68 0.09 -9.73 11.91
CA LEU A 68 -0.46 -9.90 10.57
C LEU A 68 -1.97 -10.19 10.60
N GLY A 69 -2.43 -11.01 11.53
CA GLY A 69 -3.87 -11.25 11.72
C GLY A 69 -4.68 -9.98 12.03
N ARG A 70 -4.11 -9.05 12.82
CA ARG A 70 -4.74 -7.73 13.07
C ARG A 70 -4.80 -6.89 11.82
N TRP A 71 -3.77 -6.94 10.97
CA TRP A 71 -3.76 -6.20 9.71
C TRP A 71 -4.74 -6.80 8.69
N ILE A 72 -4.85 -8.12 8.62
CA ILE A 72 -5.86 -8.82 7.79
C ILE A 72 -7.27 -8.40 8.21
N MET A 73 -7.55 -8.33 9.51
CA MET A 73 -8.85 -7.84 10.00
C MET A 73 -9.15 -6.41 9.59
N ARG A 74 -8.14 -5.52 9.51
CA ARG A 74 -8.33 -4.15 9.03
C ARG A 74 -8.73 -4.13 7.55
N LEU A 75 -8.19 -5.04 6.74
CA LEU A 75 -8.52 -5.15 5.31
C LEU A 75 -9.82 -5.93 5.04
N ALA A 76 -10.39 -6.62 6.03
CA ALA A 76 -11.53 -7.53 5.84
C ALA A 76 -12.82 -6.85 5.33
N HIS A 77 -12.96 -5.54 5.53
CA HIS A 77 -14.12 -4.78 5.02
C HIS A 77 -13.99 -4.40 3.53
N ILE A 78 -12.79 -4.51 2.96
CA ILE A 78 -12.48 -4.10 1.60
C ILE A 78 -12.47 -5.34 0.71
N LYS A 79 -13.17 -5.27 -0.43
CA LYS A 79 -13.22 -6.36 -1.40
C LYS A 79 -12.19 -6.12 -2.50
N PHE A 80 -11.21 -7.01 -2.63
CA PHE A 80 -10.21 -6.93 -3.69
C PHE A 80 -9.73 -8.31 -4.14
N ARG A 81 -9.20 -8.38 -5.37
CA ARG A 81 -8.46 -9.54 -5.88
C ARG A 81 -6.99 -9.17 -5.98
N VAL A 82 -6.12 -10.04 -5.46
CA VAL A 82 -4.68 -9.81 -5.53
C VAL A 82 -4.08 -10.49 -6.74
N THR A 83 -3.40 -9.71 -7.57
CA THR A 83 -2.66 -10.14 -8.76
C THR A 83 -1.19 -9.82 -8.59
N HIS A 84 -0.33 -10.79 -8.87
CA HIS A 84 1.11 -10.56 -8.84
C HIS A 84 1.56 -9.91 -10.15
N THR A 85 2.32 -8.82 -10.02
CA THR A 85 2.93 -8.08 -11.14
C THR A 85 4.44 -8.15 -11.00
N ARG A 86 5.23 -8.28 -12.07
CA ARG A 86 6.69 -8.30 -11.91
C ARG A 86 7.16 -6.91 -11.46
N GLY A 87 8.16 -6.84 -10.59
CA GLY A 87 8.71 -5.55 -10.12
C GLY A 87 9.13 -4.62 -11.26
N ILE A 88 9.65 -5.16 -12.37
CA ILE A 88 10.00 -4.37 -13.58
C ILE A 88 8.79 -3.69 -14.24
N ASP A 89 7.60 -4.24 -14.05
CA ASP A 89 6.34 -3.71 -14.60
C ASP A 89 5.67 -2.76 -13.57
N ASN A 90 6.14 -2.76 -12.30
CA ASN A 90 5.62 -1.97 -11.18
C ASN A 90 6.37 -0.62 -10.99
N VAL A 91 6.74 0.03 -12.09
CA VAL A 91 7.67 1.19 -12.11
C VAL A 91 7.17 2.36 -11.26
N VAL A 92 5.86 2.65 -11.30
CA VAL A 92 5.29 3.81 -10.58
C VAL A 92 5.34 3.59 -9.08
N ALA A 93 4.98 2.40 -8.59
CA ALA A 93 5.00 2.11 -7.16
C ALA A 93 6.45 2.03 -6.64
N ASP A 94 7.35 1.38 -7.39
CA ASP A 94 8.78 1.33 -7.05
C ASP A 94 9.38 2.74 -6.95
N GLY A 95 9.12 3.60 -7.94
CA GLY A 95 9.57 4.99 -7.93
C GLY A 95 9.05 5.79 -6.73
N LEU A 96 7.76 5.68 -6.41
CA LEU A 96 7.17 6.36 -5.25
C LEU A 96 7.74 5.85 -3.91
N SER A 97 7.98 4.54 -3.80
CA SER A 97 8.52 3.93 -2.59
C SER A 97 9.96 4.36 -2.29
N ARG A 98 10.75 4.64 -3.34
CA ARG A 98 12.17 5.03 -3.25
C ARG A 98 12.42 6.53 -3.23
N MET A 99 11.40 7.34 -3.54
CA MET A 99 11.54 8.79 -3.72
C MET A 99 12.15 9.52 -2.51
N PHE A 100 12.00 8.96 -1.32
CA PHE A 100 12.50 9.54 -0.07
C PHE A 100 13.56 8.68 0.62
N GLU A 101 14.20 7.73 -0.09
CA GLU A 101 15.34 6.98 0.46
C GLU A 101 16.46 7.96 0.86
N GLY A 102 16.81 7.98 2.14
CA GLY A 102 17.81 8.89 2.71
C GLY A 102 17.23 10.14 3.39
N TRP A 103 15.91 10.37 3.35
CA TRP A 103 15.27 11.45 4.11
C TRP A 103 14.77 10.95 5.47
N GLU A 104 15.18 11.59 6.57
CA GLU A 104 14.63 11.32 7.89
C GLU A 104 13.33 12.10 8.09
N ALA A 105 12.23 11.38 8.31
CA ALA A 105 10.96 12.00 8.66
C ALA A 105 11.09 12.71 10.02
N VAL A 106 10.82 14.02 10.04
CA VAL A 106 10.57 14.78 11.27
C VAL A 106 9.05 14.69 11.51
N GLU A 107 8.61 13.96 12.53
CA GLU A 107 7.20 13.98 12.97
C GLU A 107 6.92 15.34 13.65
N PRO A 108 5.75 16.00 13.44
CA PRO A 108 4.43 15.37 13.35
C PRO A 108 3.50 15.87 12.21
N GLU A 109 2.39 15.16 12.03
CA GLU A 109 1.24 15.44 11.13
C GLU A 109 1.41 15.10 9.63
N ALA A 110 1.33 13.81 9.33
CA ALA A 110 0.56 13.24 8.22
C ALA A 110 0.39 14.11 6.95
N SER A 111 1.43 14.23 6.11
CA SER A 111 1.25 14.38 4.65
C SER A 111 2.57 14.22 3.90
N CYS A 112 2.95 13.00 3.55
CA CYS A 112 3.87 12.81 2.43
C CYS A 112 3.04 12.72 1.14
N MET A 113 3.00 13.86 0.43
CA MET A 113 2.45 14.11 -0.90
C MET A 113 1.10 13.46 -1.27
N ALA A 114 0.03 14.19 -1.00
CA ALA A 114 -1.12 14.20 -1.89
C ALA A 114 -0.73 14.91 -3.20
N CYS A 115 -0.64 14.18 -4.32
CA CYS A 115 -0.75 14.82 -5.63
C CYS A 115 -2.24 15.09 -5.90
N CYS A 116 -2.80 16.10 -5.24
CA CYS A 116 -4.06 16.70 -5.66
C CYS A 116 -3.79 17.52 -6.92
N LYS A 117 -4.12 16.96 -8.08
CA LYS A 117 -4.58 17.77 -9.21
C LYS A 117 -6.10 17.67 -9.27
N CYS A 118 -6.79 18.41 -8.40
CA CYS A 118 -8.08 18.96 -8.79
C CYS A 118 -7.77 19.99 -9.89
N CYS A 119 -8.08 19.67 -11.14
CA CYS A 119 -8.28 20.70 -12.17
C CYS A 119 -9.79 20.91 -12.32
N PRO A 120 -10.25 22.17 -12.55
CA PRO A 120 -11.67 22.51 -12.69
C PRO A 120 -12.34 21.86 -13.91
#